data_AF-A0A349NBR1-F1
#
_entry.id   AF-A0A349NBR1-F1
#
_cell.length_a   1.000
_cell.length_b   1.000
_cell.length_c   1.000
_cell.angle_alpha   90.00
_cell.angle_beta   90.00
_cell.angle_gamma   90.00
#
_symmetry.space_group_name_H-M   'P 1'
#
loop_
_entity.id
_entity.type
_entity.pdbx_description
1 polymer ?
#
loop_
_entity_poly.entity_id
_entity_poly.type
_entity_poly.pdbx_seq_one_letter_code
_entity_poly.pdbx_strand_id
1 'polypeptide(L)' 'IGRVSLRTAAPLVYDSYKVNRTSGSFILVDPFTNETMGAAMII' A
#
# COMPACT_ATOMS: atom_id res chain seq x y z
N ILE A 1 -5.63 13.57 -3.20
CA ILE A 1 -5.00 12.41 -2.52
C ILE A 1 -5.74 12.20 -1.20
N GLY A 2 -6.35 11.04 -1.01
CA GLY A 2 -7.04 10.69 0.24
C GLY A 2 -6.09 10.03 1.24
N ARG A 3 -6.44 10.09 2.53
CA ARG A 3 -5.80 9.30 3.59
C ARG A 3 -6.76 8.21 4.02
N VAL A 4 -6.26 6.98 4.10
CA VAL A 4 -7.02 5.80 4.52
C VAL A 4 -6.21 5.01 5.55
N SER A 5 -6.90 4.27 6.40
CA SER A 5 -6.29 3.27 7.28
C SER A 5 -6.66 1.88 6.77
N LEU A 6 -5.67 1.01 6.60
CA LEU A 6 -5.84 -0.34 6.09
C LEU A 6 -5.48 -1.34 7.19
N ARG A 7 -6.24 -2.43 7.27
CA ARG A 7 -5.90 -3.61 8.08
C ARG A 7 -5.45 -4.71 7.13
N THR A 8 -4.33 -5.33 7.46
CA THR A 8 -3.77 -6.44 6.68
C THR A 8 -4.18 -7.78 7.31
N ALA A 9 -4.24 -8.84 6.51
CA ALA A 9 -4.60 -10.18 7.01
C ALA A 9 -3.57 -10.75 8.00
N ALA A 10 -2.31 -10.32 7.88
CA ALA A 10 -1.21 -10.66 8.76
C ALA A 10 -0.30 -9.44 8.98
N PRO A 11 0.52 -9.42 10.04
CA PRO A 11 1.53 -8.39 10.23
C PRO A 11 2.47 -8.31 9.03
N LEU A 12 2.78 -7.09 8.60
CA LEU A 12 3.69 -6.78 7.51
C LEU A 12 4.78 -5.84 8.00
N VAL A 13 6.00 -6.06 7.52
CA VAL A 13 7.10 -5.11 7.72
C VAL A 13 6.92 -4.00 6.70
N TYR A 14 6.89 -2.75 7.18
CA TYR A 14 6.75 -1.58 6.34
C TYR A 14 7.52 -0.39 6.93
N ASP A 15 7.86 0.56 6.07
CA ASP A 15 8.44 1.85 6.46
C ASP A 15 7.55 2.99 5.97
N SER A 16 7.66 4.18 6.57
CA SER A 16 7.07 5.38 5.96
C SER A 16 7.77 5.66 4.62
N TYR A 17 7.01 6.02 3.59
CA TYR A 17 7.53 6.35 2.25
C TYR A 17 8.62 7.44 2.28
N LYS A 18 8.54 8.34 3.27
CA LYS A 18 9.55 9.38 3.49
C LYS A 18 10.92 8.83 3.86
N VAL A 19 10.95 7.69 4.55
CA VAL A 19 12.18 7.02 5.01
C VAL A 19 12.68 6.06 3.94
N ASN A 20 11.79 5.20 3.42
CA ASN A 20 12.14 4.22 2.40
C ASN A 20 11.01 4.12 1.36
N ARG A 21 11.33 4.48 0.10
CA ARG A 21 10.35 4.46 -0.99
C ARG A 21 9.99 3.05 -1.46
N THR A 22 10.89 2.08 -1.26
CA THR A 22 10.69 0.70 -1.69
C THR A 22 9.70 -0.04 -0.77
N SER A 23 9.90 0.02 0.54
CA SER A 23 9.02 -0.61 1.54
C SER A 23 7.85 0.27 2.00
N GLY A 24 7.87 1.56 1.66
CA GLY A 24 6.80 2.51 1.99
C GLY A 24 5.83 2.80 0.85
N SER A 25 5.90 2.09 -0.28
CA SER A 25 4.91 2.17 -1.36
C SER A 25 4.29 0.81 -1.64
N PHE A 26 3.05 0.81 -2.12
CA PHE A 26 2.34 -0.39 -2.53
C PHE A 26 1.30 -0.07 -3.60
N ILE A 27 0.82 -1.11 -4.28
CA ILE A 27 -0.28 -1.03 -5.25
C ILE A 27 -1.50 -1.79 -4.71
N LEU A 28 -2.68 -1.31 -5.06
CA LEU A 28 -3.94 -2.01 -4.85
C LEU A 28 -4.28 -2.77 -6.13
N VAL A 29 -4.47 -4.08 -6.00
CA VAL A 29 -4.83 -4.97 -7.10
C VAL A 29 -6.19 -5.59 -6.78
N ASP A 30 -7.10 -5.59 -7.75
CA ASP A 30 -8.37 -6.28 -7.64
C ASP A 30 -8.15 -7.80 -7.77
N PRO A 31 -8.60 -8.64 -6.82
CA PRO A 31 -8.33 -10.08 -6.85
C PRO A 31 -9.15 -10.86 -7.89
N PHE A 32 -10.22 -10.29 -8.46
CA PHE A 32 -11.05 -10.93 -9.47
C PHE A 32 -10.57 -10.60 -10.89
N THR A 33 -10.19 -9.34 -11.15
CA THR A 33 -9.76 -8.89 -12.49
C THR A 33 -8.24 -8.84 -12.66
N ASN A 34 -7.48 -8.87 -11.56
CA ASN A 34 -6.02 -8.60 -11.52
C ASN A 34 -5.63 -7.21 -12.02
N GLU A 35 -6.58 -6.28 -12.08
CA GLU A 35 -6.29 -4.90 -12.50
C GLU A 35 -5.70 -4.08 -11.35
N THR A 36 -4.81 -3.15 -11.70
CA THR A 36 -4.26 -2.19 -10.74
C THR A 36 -5.26 -1.08 -10.50
N MET A 37 -5.84 -1.03 -9.31
CA MET A 37 -6.81 -0.02 -8.89
C MET A 37 -6.15 1.29 -8.47
N GLY A 38 -4.89 1.23 -8.05
CA GLY A 38 -4.14 2.44 -7.71
C GLY A 38 -2.81 2.18 -7.03
N ALA A 39 -2.08 3.27 -6.79
CA ALA A 39 -0.84 3.28 -6.04
C ALA A 39 -1.01 4.08 -4.75
N ALA A 40 -0.30 3.67 -3.70
CA ALA A 40 -0.36 4.27 -2.39
C ALA A 40 1.03 4.38 -1.76
N MET A 41 1.14 5.32 -0.82
CA MET A 41 2.33 5.59 -0.04
C MET A 41 1.95 5.54 1.45
N ILE A 42 2.78 4.87 2.24
CA ILE A 42 2.64 4.82 3.69
C ILE A 42 3.18 6.13 4.25
N ILE A 43 2.40 6.78 5.12
CA ILE A 43 2.71 8.09 5.71
C ILE A 43 3.11 7.95 7.16
#